data_AF-A0A6P0YHT8-F1
#
_entry.id   AF-A0A6P0YHT8-F1
#
_cell.length_a   1.000
_cell.length_b   1.000
_cell.length_c   1.000
_cell.angle_alpha   90.00
_cell.angle_beta   90.00
_cell.angle_gamma   90.00
#
_symmetry.space_group_name_H-M   'P 1'
#
loop_
_entity.id
_entity.type
_entity.pdbx_description
1 polymer ?
#
loop_
_entity_poly.entity_id
_entity_poly.type
_entity_poly.pdbx_seq_one_letter_code
_entity_poly.pdbx_strand_id
1 'polypeptide(L)'
;MTVSTMPVLPVLKEGDSGDSVRFLEQLLSSIYWFGLQQGRPALITTGVRFDANYDRQCQQIVTEFQQNYNATFPFPSPDIKVDGVVGPETWKALGDAIFKYTY
;
A
#
# COMPACT_ATOMS: atom_id res chain seq x y z
N MET A 1 24.70 16.56 19.86
CA MET A 1 24.71 15.66 18.69
C MET A 1 23.27 15.22 18.44
N THR A 2 22.62 15.72 17.40
CA THR A 2 21.29 15.28 17.00
C THR A 2 21.45 14.01 16.17
N VAL A 3 21.04 12.88 16.71
CA VAL A 3 20.92 11.65 15.92
C VAL A 3 19.86 11.92 14.86
N SER A 4 20.27 11.98 13.60
CA SER A 4 19.33 12.09 12.48
C SER A 4 18.58 10.77 12.41
N THR A 5 17.43 10.68 13.08
CA THR A 5 16.51 9.55 12.93
C THR A 5 16.14 9.48 11.46
N MET A 6 16.50 8.38 10.79
CA MET A 6 16.04 8.13 9.42
C MET A 6 14.52 8.32 9.40
N PRO A 7 13.95 9.05 8.43
CA PRO A 7 12.52 9.25 8.36
C PRO A 7 11.85 7.88 8.19
N VAL A 8 11.20 7.40 9.25
CA VAL A 8 10.36 6.20 9.21
C VAL A 8 8.99 6.64 8.71
N LEU A 9 8.46 5.96 7.70
CA LEU A 9 7.12 6.23 7.22
C LEU A 9 6.11 5.98 8.35
N PRO A 10 5.11 6.85 8.53
CA PRO A 10 4.18 6.75 9.65
C PRO A 10 3.29 5.50 9.52
N VAL A 11 2.76 5.04 10.65
CA VAL A 11 1.67 4.07 10.63
C VAL A 11 0.40 4.79 10.20
N LEU A 12 -0.25 4.30 9.14
CA LEU A 12 -1.52 4.86 8.64
C LEU A 12 -2.68 3.88 8.83
N LYS A 13 -3.84 4.39 9.22
CA LYS A 13 -5.07 3.64 9.45
C LYS A 13 -6.31 4.53 9.29
N GLU A 14 -7.49 3.91 9.35
CA GLU A 14 -8.78 4.62 9.25
C GLU A 14 -8.84 5.85 10.18
N GLY A 15 -9.21 6.99 9.59
CA GLY A 15 -9.30 8.29 10.27
C GLY A 15 -8.07 9.18 10.14
N ASP A 16 -6.93 8.65 9.68
CA ASP A 16 -5.75 9.47 9.39
C ASP A 16 -5.96 10.32 8.12
N SER A 17 -5.24 11.45 8.01
CA SER A 17 -5.29 12.32 6.84
C SER A 17 -3.99 13.10 6.64
N GLY A 18 -3.82 13.70 5.46
CA GLY A 18 -2.69 14.57 5.12
C GLY A 18 -1.67 13.94 4.17
N ASP A 19 -0.48 14.52 4.10
CA ASP A 19 0.50 14.25 3.03
C ASP A 19 0.93 12.78 2.96
N SER A 20 1.04 12.09 4.10
CA SER A 20 1.40 10.67 4.12
C SER A 20 0.29 9.77 3.55
N VAL A 21 -0.98 10.13 3.79
CA VAL A 21 -2.13 9.42 3.20
C VAL A 21 -2.21 9.71 1.71
N ARG A 22 -2.01 10.97 1.29
CA ARG A 22 -1.92 11.33 -0.13
C ARG A 22 -0.84 10.53 -0.84
N PHE A 23 0.33 10.43 -0.22
CA PHE A 23 1.44 9.66 -0.75
C PHE A 23 1.08 8.18 -0.87
N LEU A 24 0.46 7.58 0.15
CA LEU A 24 -0.03 6.20 0.10
C LEU A 24 -0.99 5.98 -1.07
N GLU A 25 -2.02 6.81 -1.21
CA GLU A 25 -3.03 6.71 -2.27
C GLU A 25 -2.36 6.77 -3.67
N GLN A 26 -1.47 7.74 -3.88
CA GLN A 26 -0.70 7.87 -5.12
C GLN A 26 0.19 6.66 -5.39
N LEU A 27 0.82 6.12 -4.34
CA LEU A 27 1.68 4.95 -4.44
C LEU A 27 0.87 3.71 -4.85
N LEU A 28 -0.25 3.45 -4.16
CA LEU A 28 -1.21 2.40 -4.51
C LEU A 28 -1.72 2.56 -5.95
N SER A 29 -1.92 3.81 -6.40
CA SER A 29 -2.30 4.10 -7.78
C SER A 29 -1.23 3.82 -8.80
N SER A 30 0.05 3.99 -8.46
CA SER A 30 1.13 3.74 -9.40
C SER A 30 1.34 2.25 -9.69
N ILE A 31 1.07 1.40 -8.71
CA ILE A 31 1.16 -0.06 -8.85
C ILE A 31 -0.09 -0.70 -9.48
N TYR A 32 -1.12 0.11 -9.77
CA TYR A 32 -2.42 -0.26 -10.36
C TYR A 32 -2.32 -1.09 -11.66
N TRP A 33 -1.30 -0.86 -12.49
CA TRP A 33 -1.17 -1.54 -13.79
C TRP A 33 -0.81 -3.04 -13.68
N PHE A 34 -0.29 -3.51 -12.55
CA PHE A 34 0.27 -4.87 -12.43
C PHE A 34 -0.74 -5.93 -11.97
N GLY A 35 -1.96 -5.52 -11.57
CA GLY A 35 -3.05 -6.37 -11.10
C GLY A 35 -4.03 -6.87 -12.18
N LEU A 36 -3.78 -6.58 -13.45
CA LEU A 36 -4.66 -6.96 -14.60
C LEU A 36 -4.60 -8.47 -14.94
N GLN A 37 -4.77 -9.33 -13.94
CA GLN A 37 -5.14 -10.72 -14.16
C GLN A 37 -6.67 -10.85 -14.11
N GLN A 38 -7.28 -11.53 -15.10
CA GLN A 38 -8.72 -11.81 -15.07
C GLN A 38 -9.11 -12.46 -13.74
N GLY A 39 -10.09 -11.86 -13.05
CA GLY A 39 -10.63 -12.40 -11.79
C GLY A 39 -10.01 -11.86 -10.50
N ARG A 40 -9.10 -10.88 -10.55
CA ARG A 40 -8.61 -10.20 -9.33
C ARG A 40 -9.28 -8.83 -9.11
N PRO A 41 -9.53 -8.41 -7.86
CA PRO A 41 -10.12 -7.11 -7.55
C PRO A 41 -9.32 -5.96 -8.18
N ALA A 42 -10.04 -5.04 -8.82
CA ALA A 42 -9.47 -3.91 -9.52
C ALA A 42 -8.96 -2.87 -8.52
N LEU A 43 -7.65 -2.88 -8.28
CA LEU A 43 -7.03 -2.09 -7.22
C LEU A 43 -7.10 -0.56 -7.39
N ILE A 44 -7.53 -0.02 -8.54
CA ILE A 44 -8.04 1.36 -8.67
C ILE A 44 -9.07 1.38 -9.81
N THR A 45 -10.35 1.35 -9.50
CA THR A 45 -11.37 1.59 -10.54
C THR A 45 -11.47 3.09 -10.87
N THR A 46 -12.32 3.46 -11.82
CA THR A 46 -12.64 4.87 -12.17
C THR A 46 -13.21 5.70 -11.01
N GLY A 47 -13.35 5.15 -9.79
CA GLY A 47 -13.93 5.79 -8.62
C GLY A 47 -13.02 5.92 -7.39
N VAL A 48 -11.70 5.74 -7.51
CA VAL A 48 -10.80 5.99 -6.37
C VAL A 48 -10.66 7.48 -6.09
N ARG A 49 -10.81 7.84 -4.83
CA ARG A 49 -10.65 9.20 -4.33
C ARG A 49 -9.20 9.43 -3.89
N PHE A 50 -8.66 10.57 -4.30
CA PHE A 50 -7.32 11.04 -3.91
C PHE A 50 -7.46 12.29 -3.06
N ASP A 51 -8.17 12.17 -1.95
CA ASP A 51 -8.53 13.28 -1.09
C ASP A 51 -7.63 13.39 0.15
N ALA A 52 -6.62 12.52 0.26
CA ALA A 52 -5.70 12.45 1.39
C ALA A 52 -6.41 12.11 2.71
N ASN A 53 -7.51 11.37 2.64
CA ASN A 53 -8.22 10.86 3.80
C ASN A 53 -8.15 9.34 3.80
N TYR A 54 -7.69 8.76 4.91
CA TYR A 54 -7.69 7.32 5.09
C TYR A 54 -9.10 6.89 5.46
N ASP A 55 -9.97 6.88 4.47
CA ASP A 55 -11.36 6.49 4.59
C ASP A 55 -11.53 4.97 4.39
N ARG A 56 -12.78 4.51 4.39
CA ARG A 56 -13.10 3.10 4.18
C ARG A 56 -12.60 2.59 2.82
N GLN A 57 -12.61 3.42 1.78
CA GLN A 57 -12.12 3.02 0.46
C GLN A 57 -10.61 2.80 0.50
N CYS A 58 -9.85 3.71 1.10
CA CYS A 58 -8.40 3.58 1.27
C CYS A 58 -8.04 2.31 2.07
N GLN A 59 -8.75 2.05 3.18
CA GLN A 59 -8.56 0.85 3.99
C GLN A 59 -8.82 -0.45 3.20
N GLN A 60 -9.87 -0.47 2.39
CA GLN A 60 -10.21 -1.62 1.54
C GLN A 60 -9.09 -1.89 0.52
N ILE A 61 -8.59 -0.86 -0.15
CA ILE A 61 -7.49 -0.97 -1.12
C ILE A 61 -6.22 -1.49 -0.44
N VAL A 62 -5.89 -0.99 0.75
CA VAL A 62 -4.72 -1.48 1.51
C VAL A 62 -4.87 -2.95 1.89
N THR A 63 -6.07 -3.36 2.33
CA THR A 63 -6.35 -4.74 2.70
C THR A 63 -6.21 -5.67 1.49
N GLU A 64 -6.77 -5.27 0.34
CA GLU A 64 -6.63 -6.01 -0.91
C GLU A 64 -5.17 -6.09 -1.37
N PHE A 65 -4.39 -5.01 -1.25
CA PHE A 65 -2.96 -5.03 -1.52
C PHE A 65 -2.23 -6.05 -0.64
N GLN A 66 -2.49 -6.04 0.67
CA GLN A 66 -1.86 -6.98 1.62
C GLN A 66 -2.15 -8.44 1.25
N GLN A 67 -3.40 -8.76 0.93
CA GLN A 67 -3.81 -10.09 0.46
C GLN A 67 -3.09 -10.49 -0.82
N ASN A 68 -3.09 -9.59 -1.82
CA ASN A 68 -2.49 -9.84 -3.12
C ASN A 68 -0.98 -10.01 -3.05
N TYR A 69 -0.31 -9.25 -2.18
CA TYR A 69 1.12 -9.35 -1.95
C TYR A 69 1.49 -10.74 -1.42
N ASN A 70 0.83 -11.20 -0.34
CA ASN A 70 1.08 -12.53 0.22
C ASN A 70 0.80 -13.66 -0.78
N ALA A 71 -0.24 -13.51 -1.62
CA ALA A 71 -0.57 -14.51 -2.65
C ALA A 71 0.41 -14.53 -3.84
N THR A 72 1.03 -13.40 -4.17
CA THR A 72 1.84 -13.24 -5.39
C THR A 72 3.34 -13.42 -5.15
N PHE A 73 3.79 -13.24 -3.91
CA PHE A 73 5.18 -13.40 -3.51
C PHE A 73 5.34 -14.63 -2.60
N PRO A 74 5.21 -15.86 -3.15
CA PRO A 74 5.48 -17.05 -2.36
C PRO A 74 6.95 -17.08 -1.98
N PHE A 75 7.20 -17.19 -0.67
CA PHE A 75 8.42 -17.52 0.06
C PHE A 75 9.79 -17.34 -0.63
N PRO A 76 10.76 -16.62 -0.02
CA PRO A 76 10.85 -16.26 1.40
C PRO A 76 10.44 -14.81 1.73
N SER A 77 9.46 -14.22 1.04
CA SER A 77 8.93 -12.91 1.46
C SER A 77 8.11 -13.06 2.74
N PRO A 78 8.27 -12.18 3.75
CA PRO A 78 7.48 -12.26 4.97
C PRO A 78 6.01 -12.02 4.67
N ASP A 79 5.14 -12.88 5.22
CA ASP A 79 3.70 -12.65 5.24
C ASP A 79 3.44 -11.33 5.96
N ILE A 80 2.90 -10.34 5.25
CA ILE A 80 2.47 -9.09 5.88
C ILE A 80 1.06 -9.26 6.42
N LYS A 81 0.78 -8.66 7.57
CA LYS A 81 -0.55 -8.75 8.18
C LYS A 81 -1.61 -8.12 7.28
N VAL A 82 -2.76 -8.79 7.14
CA VAL A 82 -3.93 -8.32 6.39
C VAL A 82 -4.92 -7.69 7.37
N ASP A 83 -4.74 -6.41 7.68
CA ASP A 83 -5.56 -5.68 8.65
C ASP A 83 -5.96 -4.26 8.21
N GLY A 84 -5.58 -3.85 7.00
CA GLY A 84 -5.87 -2.51 6.51
C GLY A 84 -5.12 -1.42 7.29
N VAL A 85 -4.01 -1.75 7.96
CA VAL A 85 -3.10 -0.79 8.59
C VAL A 85 -1.79 -0.77 7.81
N VAL A 86 -1.31 0.41 7.45
CA VAL A 86 -0.04 0.56 6.75
C VAL A 86 1.07 0.78 7.76
N GLY A 87 1.68 -0.31 8.20
CA GLY A 87 2.87 -0.29 9.05
C GLY A 87 4.17 -0.42 8.25
N PRO A 88 5.34 -0.49 8.93
CA PRO A 88 6.65 -0.62 8.28
C PRO A 88 6.74 -1.78 7.28
N GLU A 89 6.11 -2.92 7.58
CA GLU A 89 6.10 -4.09 6.70
C GLU A 89 5.29 -3.85 5.42
N THR A 90 4.12 -3.19 5.54
CA THR A 90 3.30 -2.82 4.38
C THR A 90 4.01 -1.77 3.52
N TRP A 91 4.68 -0.80 4.14
CA TRP A 91 5.51 0.17 3.41
C TRP A 91 6.65 -0.49 2.64
N LYS A 92 7.34 -1.44 3.28
CA LYS A 92 8.37 -2.23 2.62
C LYS A 92 7.80 -3.02 1.45
N ALA A 93 6.66 -3.69 1.62
CA ALA A 93 5.99 -4.44 0.57
C ALA A 93 5.59 -3.55 -0.63
N LEU A 94 5.10 -2.34 -0.38
CA LEU A 94 4.78 -1.36 -1.42
C LEU A 94 6.05 -0.97 -2.22
N GLY A 95 7.16 -0.74 -1.53
CA GLY A 95 8.46 -0.49 -2.18
C GLY A 95 8.96 -1.68 -3.00
N ASP A 96 8.93 -2.88 -2.42
CA ASP A 96 9.38 -4.12 -3.08
C ASP A 96 8.53 -4.43 -4.33
N ALA A 97 7.22 -4.16 -4.28
CA ALA A 97 6.33 -4.28 -5.43
C ALA A 97 6.77 -3.34 -6.56
N ILE A 98 7.03 -2.06 -6.28
CA ILE A 98 7.46 -1.09 -7.30
C ILE A 98 8.76 -1.53 -7.97
N PHE A 99 9.76 -1.96 -7.21
CA PHE A 99 11.06 -2.38 -7.78
C PHE A 99 10.92 -3.57 -8.71
N LYS A 100 10.18 -4.62 -8.31
CA LYS A 100 10.02 -5.84 -9.11
C LYS A 100 9.27 -5.64 -10.42
N TYR A 101 8.39 -4.63 -10.49
CA TYR A 101 7.56 -4.40 -11.67
C TYR A 101 8.09 -3.31 -12.59
N THR A 102 9.11 -2.56 -12.14
CA THR A 102 9.74 -1.49 -12.94
C THR A 102 11.07 -1.93 -13.55
N TYR A 103 11.67 -3.03 -13.06
CA TYR A 103 12.94 -3.62 -13.52
C TYR A 103 12.85 -5.15 -13.57
#